data_AF-A0A5B0WWP5-F1
#
_entry.id   AF-A0A5B0WWP5-F1
#
_cell.length_a   1.000
_cell.length_b   1.000
_cell.length_c   1.000
_cell.angle_alpha   90.00
_cell.angle_beta   90.00
_cell.angle_gamma   90.00
#
_symmetry.space_group_name_H-M   'P 1'
#
loop_
_entity.id
_entity.type
_entity.pdbx_description
1 polymer ?
#
loop_
_entity_poly.entity_id
_entity_poly.type
_entity_poly.pdbx_seq_one_letter_code
_entity_poly.pdbx_strand_id
1 'polypeptide(L)'
;MGQTVSPETRSTRTRAPRKPKKSQLPIALLVTALIIGFGFFLDHSHDKMVVYLLFGISFGVILQRSRFCFTASLRDPCITGSTSVTRAVLIAFSLATIGFTAIKYPAFLEGKPIPGMDNVGQISLALIIGAVLFGIGMVIAGGCASGTLMRVGEGFTMQMLSLVFFVIGSLWGSHDMGWWRANVIKDAPTVFLPDVFGWLGALVVQFLIILLLYIAAVKWQEKKMGSAD
;
A
#
# COMPACT_ATOMS: atom_id res chain seq x y z
N MET A 1 -16.58 27.93 61.50
CA MET A 1 -15.93 27.09 60.46
C MET A 1 -17.04 26.19 59.90
N GLY A 2 -17.73 26.47 58.80
CA GLY A 2 -17.35 27.22 57.60
C GLY A 2 -17.04 26.25 56.46
N GLN A 3 -18.03 25.51 55.95
CA GLN A 3 -17.96 24.85 54.64
C GLN A 3 -19.34 24.88 53.98
N THR A 4 -19.54 25.86 53.10
CA THR A 4 -20.65 25.93 52.14
C THR A 4 -20.33 25.01 50.97
N VAL A 5 -21.09 23.93 50.81
CA VAL A 5 -21.02 23.07 49.64
C VAL A 5 -21.72 23.77 48.48
N SER A 6 -20.96 24.24 47.50
CA SER A 6 -21.48 24.78 46.24
C SER A 6 -22.20 23.67 45.45
N PRO A 7 -23.37 23.94 44.85
CA PRO A 7 -24.01 22.99 43.96
C PRO A 7 -23.25 22.92 42.63
N GLU A 8 -22.79 21.73 42.23
CA GLU A 8 -22.26 21.48 40.90
C GLU A 8 -23.36 21.70 39.86
N THR A 9 -23.22 22.76 39.07
CA THR A 9 -24.09 23.04 37.92
C THR A 9 -23.85 21.99 36.84
N ARG A 10 -24.66 20.94 36.81
CA ARG A 10 -24.66 19.92 35.75
C ARG A 10 -25.08 20.57 34.43
N SER A 11 -24.08 21.00 33.65
CA SER A 11 -24.26 21.51 32.29
C SER A 11 -24.84 20.41 31.40
N THR A 12 -26.17 20.43 31.19
CA THR A 12 -26.82 19.67 30.12
C THR A 12 -26.40 20.29 28.80
N ARG A 13 -25.38 19.70 28.17
CA ARG A 13 -24.88 20.07 26.85
C ARG A 13 -25.95 19.71 25.81
N THR A 14 -26.80 20.68 25.45
CA THR A 14 -27.81 20.53 24.40
C THR A 14 -27.11 20.16 23.09
N ARG A 15 -27.38 18.94 22.58
CA ARG A 15 -26.77 18.42 21.36
C ARG A 15 -27.38 19.17 20.17
N ALA A 16 -26.56 19.97 19.49
CA ALA A 16 -26.99 20.69 18.28
C ALA A 16 -27.58 19.74 17.23
N PRO A 17 -28.63 20.14 16.50
CA PRO A 17 -29.27 19.30 15.47
C PRO A 17 -28.27 18.99 14.34
N ARG A 18 -28.15 17.70 14.00
CA ARG A 18 -27.31 17.26 12.88
C ARG A 18 -27.89 17.82 11.57
N LYS A 19 -27.12 18.65 10.86
CA LYS A 19 -27.48 19.14 9.51
C LYS A 19 -27.86 17.95 8.60
N PRO A 20 -28.90 18.07 7.76
CA PRO A 20 -29.31 17.00 6.86
C PRO A 20 -28.16 16.67 5.90
N LYS A 21 -27.77 15.39 5.84
CA LYS A 21 -26.77 14.92 4.89
C LYS A 21 -27.35 15.10 3.49
N LYS A 22 -26.72 15.94 2.65
CA LYS A 22 -27.02 15.99 1.20
C LYS A 22 -26.93 14.57 0.64
N SER A 23 -27.90 14.17 -0.19
CA SER A 23 -27.90 12.86 -0.81
C SER A 23 -26.63 12.70 -1.65
N GLN A 24 -25.77 11.75 -1.26
CA GLN A 24 -24.57 11.39 -2.02
C GLN A 24 -24.89 10.43 -3.19
N LEU A 25 -26.12 9.90 -3.24
CA LEU A 25 -26.66 9.07 -4.31
C LEU A 25 -26.52 9.66 -5.73
N PRO A 26 -26.88 10.93 -6.02
CA PRO A 26 -26.70 11.51 -7.35
C PRO A 26 -25.23 11.59 -7.78
N ILE A 27 -24.31 11.86 -6.85
CA ILE A 27 -22.87 11.89 -7.14
C ILE A 27 -22.37 10.47 -7.44
N ALA A 28 -22.80 9.47 -6.68
CA ALA A 28 -22.44 8.07 -6.92
C ALA A 28 -22.96 7.56 -8.28
N LEU A 29 -24.20 7.91 -8.65
CA LEU A 29 -24.79 7.59 -9.95
C LEU A 29 -24.03 8.24 -11.10
N LEU A 30 -23.67 9.52 -10.96
CA LEU A 30 -22.92 10.26 -11.98
C LEU A 30 -21.51 9.66 -12.15
N VAL A 31 -20.80 9.37 -11.06
CA VAL A 31 -19.47 8.74 -11.11
C VAL A 31 -19.55 7.36 -11.76
N THR A 32 -20.57 6.55 -11.42
CA THR A 32 -20.76 5.22 -12.01
C THR A 32 -21.06 5.31 -13.51
N ALA A 33 -21.91 6.25 -13.92
CA ALA A 33 -22.20 6.51 -15.33
C ALA A 33 -20.95 6.98 -16.10
N LEU A 34 -20.12 7.83 -15.49
CA LEU A 34 -18.85 8.28 -16.07
C LEU A 34 -17.86 7.12 -16.26
N ILE A 35 -17.75 6.24 -15.27
CA ILE A 35 -16.89 5.04 -15.34
C ILE A 35 -17.36 4.11 -16.47
N ILE A 36 -18.67 3.87 -16.59
CA ILE A 36 -19.24 3.03 -17.64
C ILE A 36 -19.01 3.67 -19.02
N GLY A 37 -19.29 4.98 -19.17
CA GLY A 37 -19.04 5.70 -20.41
C GLY A 37 -17.57 5.72 -20.82
N PHE A 38 -16.66 5.88 -19.85
CA PHE A 38 -15.22 5.78 -20.08
C PHE A 38 -14.79 4.36 -20.43
N GLY A 39 -15.42 3.34 -19.85
CA GLY A 39 -15.23 1.94 -20.23
C GLY A 39 -15.59 1.65 -21.68
N PHE A 40 -16.76 2.12 -22.14
CA PHE A 40 -17.17 1.99 -23.55
C PHE A 40 -16.24 2.75 -24.51
N PHE A 41 -15.72 3.92 -24.10
CA PHE A 41 -14.74 4.66 -24.89
C PHE A 41 -13.41 3.89 -25.03
N LEU A 42 -12.95 3.25 -23.94
CA LEU A 42 -11.72 2.46 -23.95
C LEU A 42 -11.85 1.15 -24.74
N ASP A 43 -13.02 0.51 -24.69
CA ASP A 43 -13.35 -0.69 -25.47
C ASP A 43 -13.17 -0.45 -26.97
N HIS A 44 -13.56 0.74 -27.44
CA HIS A 44 -13.43 1.13 -28.84
C HIS A 44 -11.97 1.27 -29.33
N SER A 45 -11.01 1.42 -28.41
CA SER A 45 -9.59 1.62 -28.73
C SER A 45 -8.77 0.34 -28.57
N HIS A 46 -8.96 -0.40 -27.47
CA HIS A 46 -8.20 -1.61 -27.16
C HIS A 46 -8.93 -2.53 -26.18
N ASP A 47 -9.21 -3.78 -26.59
CA ASP A 47 -9.94 -4.80 -25.80
C ASP A 47 -9.39 -5.06 -24.38
N LYS A 48 -8.08 -4.83 -24.17
CA LYS A 48 -7.41 -5.12 -22.88
C LYS A 48 -7.58 -4.01 -21.84
N MET A 49 -7.92 -2.79 -22.25
CA MET A 49 -7.96 -1.64 -21.35
C MET A 49 -9.17 -1.69 -20.41
N VAL A 50 -10.29 -2.27 -20.86
CA VAL A 50 -11.48 -2.49 -20.03
C VAL A 50 -11.17 -3.41 -18.87
N VAL A 51 -10.39 -4.48 -19.10
CA VAL A 51 -9.96 -5.41 -18.05
C VAL A 51 -9.11 -4.68 -16.99
N TYR A 52 -8.21 -3.79 -17.41
CA TYR A 52 -7.39 -3.00 -16.47
C TYR A 52 -8.22 -2.00 -15.66
N LEU A 53 -9.24 -1.39 -16.27
CA LEU A 53 -10.16 -0.51 -15.57
C LEU A 53 -10.95 -1.27 -14.49
N LEU A 54 -11.53 -2.41 -14.85
CA LEU A 54 -12.26 -3.27 -13.91
C LEU A 54 -11.37 -3.77 -12.78
N PHE A 55 -10.14 -4.18 -13.10
CA PHE A 55 -9.15 -4.58 -12.11
C PHE A 55 -8.80 -3.43 -11.17
N GLY A 56 -8.53 -2.23 -11.70
CA GLY A 56 -8.20 -1.05 -10.91
C GLY A 56 -9.31 -0.63 -9.95
N ILE A 57 -10.57 -0.64 -10.40
CA ILE A 57 -11.74 -0.33 -9.55
C ILE A 57 -11.88 -1.39 -8.46
N SER A 58 -11.83 -2.67 -8.82
CA SER A 58 -11.96 -3.77 -7.87
C SER A 58 -10.85 -3.72 -6.81
N PHE A 59 -9.61 -3.49 -7.25
CA PHE A 59 -8.45 -3.35 -6.38
C PHE A 59 -8.58 -2.13 -5.45
N GLY A 60 -9.04 -0.98 -5.96
CA GLY A 60 -9.29 0.22 -5.16
C GLY A 60 -10.34 -0.01 -4.07
N VAL A 61 -11.45 -0.68 -4.38
CA VAL A 61 -12.49 -1.03 -3.41
C VAL A 61 -11.95 -1.98 -2.33
N ILE A 62 -11.14 -2.97 -2.72
CA ILE A 62 -10.50 -3.90 -1.78
C ILE A 62 -9.56 -3.14 -0.85
N LEU A 63 -8.71 -2.27 -1.38
CA LEU A 63 -7.81 -1.45 -0.58
C LEU A 63 -8.60 -0.59 0.42
N GLN A 64 -9.64 0.11 -0.05
CA GLN A 64 -10.46 0.99 0.80
C GLN A 64 -11.12 0.23 1.95
N ARG A 65 -11.69 -0.95 1.67
CA ARG A 65 -12.34 -1.80 2.68
C ARG A 65 -11.35 -2.42 3.65
N SER A 66 -10.19 -2.83 3.18
CA SER A 66 -9.15 -3.45 4.01
C SER A 66 -8.32 -2.45 4.82
N ARG A 67 -8.44 -1.14 4.53
CA ARG A 67 -7.61 -0.08 5.15
C ARG A 67 -6.12 -0.41 5.10
N PHE A 68 -5.68 -1.01 4.00
CA PHE A 68 -4.35 -1.59 3.86
C PHE A 68 -3.28 -0.50 3.76
N CYS A 69 -2.38 -0.42 4.75
CA CYS A 69 -1.36 0.62 4.82
C CYS A 69 0.01 0.05 5.22
N PHE A 70 0.98 0.11 4.31
CA PHE A 70 2.35 -0.36 4.55
C PHE A 70 3.07 0.43 5.66
N THR A 71 2.80 1.73 5.79
CA THR A 71 3.34 2.53 6.90
C THR A 71 2.80 2.05 8.24
N ALA A 72 1.51 1.71 8.30
CA ALA A 72 0.88 1.19 9.51
C ALA A 72 1.43 -0.21 9.88
N SER A 73 1.70 -1.08 8.89
CA SER A 73 2.28 -2.40 9.17
C SER A 73 3.67 -2.36 9.82
N LEU A 74 4.45 -1.29 9.62
CA LEU A 74 5.76 -1.13 10.24
C LEU A 74 5.69 -0.28 11.52
N ARG A 75 4.81 0.72 11.55
CA ARG A 75 4.67 1.65 12.68
C ARG A 75 3.88 1.06 13.84
N ASP A 76 2.78 0.36 13.56
CA ASP A 76 1.83 -0.07 14.60
C ASP A 76 2.43 -1.14 15.54
N PRO A 77 3.21 -2.14 15.09
CA PRO A 77 3.94 -3.04 16.00
C PRO A 77 4.90 -2.31 16.96
N CYS A 78 5.53 -1.25 16.47
CA CYS A 78 6.50 -0.45 17.23
C CYS A 78 5.82 0.48 18.24
N ILE A 79 4.70 1.11 17.87
CA ILE A 79 3.98 2.08 18.74
C ILE A 79 2.93 1.38 19.60
N THR A 80 1.93 0.75 18.99
CA THR A 80 0.75 0.21 19.67
C THR A 80 0.89 -1.27 20.05
N GLY A 81 1.85 -1.99 19.44
CA GLY A 81 2.05 -3.43 19.65
C GLY A 81 1.12 -4.33 18.83
N SER A 82 0.13 -3.74 18.15
CA SER A 82 -0.75 -4.49 17.25
C SER A 82 -0.02 -4.93 15.99
N THR A 83 -0.17 -6.19 15.60
CA THR A 83 0.43 -6.76 14.38
C THR A 83 -0.60 -7.16 13.34
N SER A 84 -1.87 -6.77 13.50
CA SER A 84 -2.97 -7.16 12.61
C SER A 84 -2.70 -6.76 11.16
N VAL A 85 -2.29 -5.51 10.93
CA VAL A 85 -1.97 -5.00 9.58
C VAL A 85 -0.70 -5.66 9.05
N THR A 86 0.32 -5.85 9.90
CA THR A 86 1.58 -6.52 9.53
C THR A 86 1.34 -7.95 9.04
N ARG A 87 0.52 -8.72 9.75
CA ARG A 87 0.12 -10.07 9.35
C ARG A 87 -0.63 -10.07 8.02
N ALA A 88 -1.53 -9.11 7.81
CA ALA A 88 -2.24 -8.97 6.54
C ALA A 88 -1.27 -8.68 5.37
N VAL A 89 -0.25 -7.84 5.57
CA VAL A 89 0.78 -7.57 4.54
C VAL A 89 1.59 -8.82 4.23
N LEU A 90 2.00 -9.59 5.25
CA LEU A 90 2.77 -10.82 5.05
C LEU A 90 1.97 -11.87 4.25
N ILE A 91 0.68 -12.05 4.55
CA ILE A 91 -0.20 -12.94 3.78
C ILE A 91 -0.36 -12.43 2.34
N ALA A 92 -0.51 -11.12 2.14
CA ALA A 92 -0.58 -10.53 0.81
C ALA A 92 0.72 -10.78 0.01
N PHE A 93 1.89 -10.72 0.65
CA PHE A 93 3.15 -11.09 0.02
C PHE A 93 3.21 -12.57 -0.35
N SER A 94 2.75 -13.49 0.52
CA SER A 94 2.66 -14.91 0.17
C SER A 94 1.79 -15.14 -1.05
N LEU A 95 0.60 -14.52 -1.10
CA LEU A 95 -0.32 -14.66 -2.23
C LEU A 95 0.27 -14.05 -3.52
N ALA A 96 0.92 -12.89 -3.41
CA ALA A 96 1.61 -12.26 -4.52
C ALA A 96 2.75 -13.15 -5.06
N THR A 97 3.56 -13.76 -4.19
CA THR A 97 4.60 -14.70 -4.59
C THR A 97 4.00 -15.88 -5.36
N ILE A 98 2.91 -16.48 -4.89
CA ILE A 98 2.22 -17.58 -5.60
C ILE A 98 1.74 -17.11 -6.98
N GLY A 99 1.07 -15.94 -7.03
CA GLY A 99 0.53 -15.39 -8.28
C GLY A 99 1.62 -15.07 -9.31
N PHE A 100 2.70 -14.41 -8.90
CA PHE A 100 3.82 -14.12 -9.79
C PHE A 100 4.53 -15.38 -10.27
N THR A 101 4.70 -16.38 -9.41
CA THR A 101 5.29 -17.66 -9.81
C THR A 101 4.39 -18.41 -10.78
N ALA A 102 3.07 -18.46 -10.54
CA ALA A 102 2.13 -19.11 -11.44
C ALA A 102 2.14 -18.50 -12.86
N ILE A 103 2.38 -17.19 -12.97
CA ILE A 103 2.47 -16.51 -14.27
C ILE A 103 3.83 -16.72 -14.93
N LYS A 104 4.92 -16.67 -14.16
CA LYS A 104 6.29 -16.68 -14.71
C LYS A 104 6.84 -18.10 -14.96
N TYR A 105 6.43 -19.10 -14.19
CA TYR A 105 6.87 -20.49 -14.32
C TYR A 105 6.52 -21.13 -15.68
N PRO A 106 5.29 -21.01 -16.23
CA PRO A 106 4.99 -21.53 -17.57
C PRO A 106 5.75 -20.80 -18.67
N ALA A 107 5.95 -19.47 -18.54
CA ALA A 107 6.75 -18.71 -19.50
C ALA A 107 8.22 -19.17 -19.52
N PHE A 108 8.77 -19.54 -18.36
CA PHE A 108 10.09 -20.14 -18.25
C PHE A 108 10.17 -21.53 -18.91
N LEU A 109 9.17 -22.40 -18.69
CA LEU A 109 9.10 -23.73 -19.31
C LEU A 109 8.99 -23.66 -20.84
N GLU A 110 8.31 -22.64 -21.37
CA GLU A 110 8.14 -22.42 -22.81
C GLU A 110 9.37 -21.75 -23.47
N GLY A 111 10.43 -21.42 -22.71
CA GLY A 111 11.63 -20.75 -23.22
C GLY A 111 11.37 -19.34 -23.76
N LYS A 112 10.22 -18.74 -23.43
CA LYS A 112 9.87 -17.37 -23.81
C LYS A 112 10.51 -16.37 -22.84
N PRO A 113 10.74 -15.10 -23.25
CA PRO A 113 11.24 -14.08 -22.33
C PRO A 113 10.30 -13.98 -21.12
N ILE A 114 10.86 -14.23 -19.92
CA ILE A 114 10.08 -14.20 -18.69
C ILE A 114 9.56 -12.76 -18.51
N PRO A 115 8.23 -12.56 -18.47
CA PRO A 115 7.67 -11.22 -18.37
C PRO A 115 8.14 -10.53 -17.07
N GLY A 116 8.78 -9.37 -17.22
CA GLY A 116 9.22 -8.52 -16.12
C GLY A 116 10.65 -8.76 -15.60
N MET A 117 11.51 -9.46 -16.35
CA MET A 117 12.96 -9.55 -16.05
C MET A 117 13.68 -8.19 -16.16
N ASP A 118 13.22 -7.30 -17.05
CA ASP A 118 13.79 -5.94 -17.19
C ASP A 118 13.52 -5.03 -15.98
N ASN A 119 12.62 -5.45 -15.08
CA ASN A 119 12.27 -4.72 -13.86
C ASN A 119 12.96 -5.27 -12.61
N VAL A 120 13.95 -6.17 -12.76
CA VAL A 120 14.75 -6.63 -11.63
C VAL A 120 15.58 -5.46 -11.11
N GLY A 121 15.21 -4.98 -9.94
CA GLY A 121 15.82 -3.81 -9.32
C GLY A 121 17.30 -4.03 -9.05
N GLN A 122 18.13 -3.15 -9.60
CA GLN A 122 19.56 -3.12 -9.36
C GLN A 122 19.81 -2.66 -7.91
N ILE A 123 20.53 -3.49 -7.14
CA ILE A 123 20.83 -3.21 -5.74
C ILE A 123 21.97 -2.17 -5.71
N SER A 124 21.61 -0.91 -5.51
CA SER A 124 22.54 0.22 -5.47
C SER A 124 22.48 0.93 -4.11
N LEU A 125 23.56 1.63 -3.73
CA LEU A 125 23.56 2.49 -2.54
C LEU A 125 22.47 3.59 -2.62
N ALA A 126 22.22 4.06 -3.84
CA ALA A 126 21.10 4.95 -4.18
C ALA A 126 19.75 4.41 -3.71
N LEU A 127 19.50 3.10 -3.85
CA LEU A 127 18.27 2.46 -3.42
C LEU A 127 18.13 2.49 -1.90
N ILE A 128 19.22 2.25 -1.15
CA ILE A 128 19.20 2.28 0.32
C ILE A 128 18.88 3.69 0.82
N ILE A 129 19.58 4.71 0.28
CA ILE A 129 19.35 6.11 0.63
C ILE A 129 17.92 6.53 0.29
N GLY A 130 17.45 6.16 -0.92
CA GLY A 130 16.09 6.41 -1.37
C GLY A 130 15.03 5.74 -0.48
N ALA A 131 15.25 4.48 -0.08
CA ALA A 131 14.34 3.75 0.79
C ALA A 131 14.22 4.40 2.18
N VAL A 132 15.33 4.90 2.75
CA VAL A 132 15.33 5.62 4.03
C VAL A 132 14.59 6.95 3.91
N LEU A 133 14.90 7.75 2.89
CA LEU A 133 14.22 9.03 2.64
C LEU A 133 12.72 8.85 2.39
N PHE A 134 12.35 7.83 1.59
CA PHE A 134 10.95 7.48 1.34
C PHE A 134 10.24 7.03 2.62
N GLY A 135 10.91 6.24 3.48
CA GLY A 135 10.40 5.85 4.79
C GLY A 135 10.12 7.04 5.70
N ILE A 136 11.06 7.98 5.80
CA ILE A 136 10.89 9.22 6.57
C ILE A 136 9.71 10.04 6.00
N GLY A 137 9.64 10.18 4.68
CA GLY A 137 8.53 10.85 4.00
C GLY A 137 7.17 10.23 4.29
N MET A 138 7.06 8.89 4.27
CA MET A 138 5.83 8.17 4.60
C MET A 138 5.36 8.42 6.04
N VAL A 139 6.29 8.52 6.99
CA VAL A 139 5.95 8.81 8.40
C VAL A 139 5.47 10.25 8.54
N ILE A 140 6.15 11.22 7.93
CA ILE A 140 5.77 12.65 7.95
C ILE A 140 4.42 12.87 7.27
N ALA A 141 4.18 12.24 6.12
CA ALA A 141 2.92 12.33 5.39
C ALA A 141 1.74 11.63 6.09
N GLY A 142 2.01 10.80 7.12
CA GLY A 142 0.99 10.07 7.87
C GLY A 142 0.30 8.96 7.08
N GLY A 143 0.93 8.44 6.02
CA GLY A 143 0.40 7.37 5.16
C GLY A 143 1.37 6.92 4.07
N CYS A 144 1.14 5.71 3.55
CA CYS A 144 1.81 5.21 2.34
C CYS A 144 1.05 5.63 1.08
N ALA A 145 1.63 5.47 -0.11
CA ALA A 145 1.02 5.87 -1.39
C ALA A 145 -0.39 5.31 -1.61
N SER A 146 -0.64 4.04 -1.27
CA SER A 146 -2.00 3.47 -1.35
C SER A 146 -2.94 4.09 -0.32
N GLY A 147 -2.46 4.26 0.92
CA GLY A 147 -3.21 4.88 2.01
C GLY A 147 -3.57 6.34 1.75
N THR A 148 -2.68 7.10 1.10
CA THR A 148 -2.95 8.48 0.72
C THR A 148 -4.01 8.54 -0.36
N LEU A 149 -3.91 7.71 -1.40
CA LEU A 149 -4.89 7.64 -2.48
C LEU A 149 -6.29 7.25 -2.00
N MET A 150 -6.39 6.26 -1.10
CA MET A 150 -7.67 5.86 -0.49
C MET A 150 -8.31 7.00 0.30
N ARG A 151 -7.54 7.68 1.15
CA ARG A 151 -8.04 8.80 1.98
C ARG A 151 -8.39 10.03 1.14
N VAL A 152 -7.68 10.27 0.04
CA VAL A 152 -8.09 11.28 -0.95
C VAL A 152 -9.46 10.92 -1.53
N GLY A 153 -9.68 9.63 -1.88
CA GLY A 153 -10.98 9.13 -2.32
C GLY A 153 -12.10 9.27 -1.26
N GLU A 154 -11.75 9.22 0.03
CA GLU A 154 -12.70 9.48 1.14
C GLU A 154 -12.93 10.97 1.41
N GLY A 155 -12.19 11.88 0.75
CA GLY A 155 -12.35 13.33 0.86
C GLY A 155 -11.46 14.00 1.92
N PHE A 156 -10.38 13.35 2.38
CA PHE A 156 -9.44 13.97 3.32
C PHE A 156 -8.53 14.98 2.63
N THR A 157 -8.79 16.27 2.84
CA THR A 157 -8.06 17.39 2.22
C THR A 157 -6.56 17.40 2.53
N MET A 158 -6.17 17.02 3.75
CA MET A 158 -4.75 16.92 4.14
C MET A 158 -3.99 15.92 3.25
N GLN A 159 -4.65 14.83 2.88
CA GLN A 159 -4.05 13.79 2.06
C GLN A 159 -3.97 14.18 0.58
N MET A 160 -4.85 15.07 0.12
CA MET A 160 -4.81 15.64 -1.23
C MET A 160 -3.51 16.41 -1.46
N LEU A 161 -3.12 17.24 -0.48
CA LEU A 161 -1.88 18.00 -0.56
C LEU A 161 -0.66 17.07 -0.63
N SER A 162 -0.61 16.04 0.23
CA SER A 162 0.45 15.03 0.19
C SER A 162 0.52 14.31 -1.15
N LEU A 163 -0.63 13.98 -1.76
CA LEU A 163 -0.68 13.33 -3.06
C LEU A 163 -0.09 14.21 -4.17
N VAL A 164 -0.40 15.51 -4.18
CA VAL A 164 0.14 16.45 -5.18
C VAL A 164 1.68 16.51 -5.10
N PHE A 165 2.24 16.71 -3.91
CA PHE A 165 3.70 16.73 -3.75
C PHE A 165 4.34 15.37 -4.06
N PHE A 166 3.66 14.27 -3.74
CA PHE A 166 4.11 12.93 -4.09
C PHE A 166 4.18 12.73 -5.61
N VAL A 167 3.18 13.20 -6.36
CA VAL A 167 3.16 13.14 -7.83
C VAL A 167 4.26 14.01 -8.42
N ILE A 168 4.41 15.25 -7.96
CA ILE A 168 5.47 16.16 -8.44
C ILE A 168 6.86 15.56 -8.18
N GLY A 169 7.11 15.07 -6.96
CA GLY A 169 8.38 14.43 -6.60
C GLY A 169 8.64 13.15 -7.39
N SER A 170 7.61 12.35 -7.67
CA SER A 170 7.75 11.12 -8.47
C SER A 170 8.06 11.43 -9.94
N LEU A 171 7.44 12.46 -10.52
CA LEU A 171 7.72 12.92 -11.88
C LEU A 171 9.14 13.45 -12.00
N TRP A 172 9.57 14.25 -11.02
CA TRP A 172 10.94 14.77 -10.97
C TRP A 172 11.95 13.62 -10.83
N GLY A 173 11.69 12.67 -9.92
CA GLY A 173 12.53 11.49 -9.77
C GLY A 173 12.60 10.66 -11.06
N SER A 174 11.49 10.52 -11.79
CA SER A 174 11.47 9.81 -13.08
C SER A 174 12.27 10.52 -14.16
N HIS A 175 12.37 11.85 -14.13
CA HIS A 175 13.21 12.60 -15.07
C HIS A 175 14.70 12.38 -14.76
N ASP A 176 15.09 12.48 -13.48
CA ASP A 176 16.49 12.36 -13.06
C ASP A 176 16.99 10.90 -12.97
N MET A 177 16.09 9.92 -13.10
CA MET A 177 16.43 8.48 -13.17
C MET A 177 17.45 8.17 -14.26
N GLY A 178 17.46 8.91 -15.38
CA GLY A 178 18.44 8.73 -16.45
C GLY A 178 19.87 9.03 -16.00
N TRP A 179 20.05 10.11 -15.23
CA TRP A 179 21.33 10.49 -14.66
C TRP A 179 21.78 9.54 -13.53
N TRP A 180 20.85 9.18 -12.64
CA TRP A 180 21.12 8.20 -11.57
C TRP A 180 21.52 6.83 -12.13
N ARG A 181 20.86 6.38 -13.22
CA ARG A 181 21.22 5.16 -13.94
C ARG A 181 22.62 5.22 -14.54
N ALA A 182 22.98 6.35 -15.16
CA ALA A 182 24.25 6.49 -15.85
C ALA A 182 25.47 6.67 -14.94
N ASN A 183 25.30 7.24 -13.74
CA ASN A 183 26.43 7.61 -12.86
C ASN A 183 26.52 6.79 -11.56
N VAL A 184 25.41 6.25 -11.05
CA VAL A 184 25.37 5.66 -9.69
C VAL A 184 24.98 4.18 -9.70
N ILE A 185 24.26 3.75 -10.74
CA ILE A 185 23.59 2.43 -10.78
C ILE A 185 24.23 1.49 -11.83
N LYS A 186 25.16 1.97 -12.67
CA LYS A 186 25.81 1.18 -13.75
C LYS A 186 26.44 -0.14 -13.28
N ASP A 187 27.05 -0.17 -12.10
CA ASP A 187 27.78 -1.34 -11.59
C ASP A 187 26.98 -2.16 -10.55
N ALA A 188 25.68 -1.89 -10.40
CA ALA A 188 24.86 -2.53 -9.38
C ALA A 188 24.40 -3.94 -9.85
N PRO A 189 24.70 -5.01 -9.08
CA PRO A 189 24.33 -6.36 -9.47
C PRO A 189 22.80 -6.55 -9.44
N THR A 190 22.25 -7.10 -10.52
CA THR A 190 20.88 -7.61 -10.55
C THR A 190 20.86 -9.03 -10.02
N VAL A 191 20.60 -9.19 -8.72
CA VAL A 191 20.47 -10.52 -8.12
C VAL A 191 19.05 -11.03 -8.32
N PHE A 192 18.86 -11.93 -9.28
CA PHE A 192 17.59 -12.65 -9.45
C PHE A 192 17.64 -13.96 -8.66
N LEU A 193 16.89 -14.02 -7.55
CA LEU A 193 16.87 -15.18 -6.64
C LEU A 193 16.65 -16.55 -7.34
N PRO A 194 15.77 -16.66 -8.36
CA PRO A 194 15.57 -17.90 -9.12
C PRO A 194 16.78 -18.36 -9.95
N ASP A 195 17.70 -17.46 -10.31
CA ASP A 195 18.89 -17.76 -11.12
C ASP A 195 19.99 -18.41 -10.25
N VAL A 196 20.00 -18.12 -8.95
CA VAL A 196 21.01 -18.62 -7.99
C VAL A 196 20.55 -19.88 -7.26
N PHE A 197 19.26 -20.00 -6.93
CA PHE A 197 18.70 -21.10 -6.12
C PHE A 197 17.71 -22.01 -6.87
N GLY A 198 17.42 -21.71 -8.14
CA GLY A 198 16.33 -22.35 -8.88
C GLY A 198 14.95 -21.86 -8.45
N TRP A 199 13.95 -22.02 -9.33
CA TRP A 199 12.56 -21.60 -9.08
C TRP A 199 11.97 -22.14 -7.78
N LEU A 200 12.26 -23.41 -7.47
CA LEU A 200 11.77 -24.08 -6.26
C LEU A 200 12.52 -23.60 -5.00
N GLY A 201 13.84 -23.40 -5.08
CA GLY A 201 14.63 -22.88 -3.96
C GLY A 201 14.27 -21.43 -3.61
N ALA A 202 14.07 -20.57 -4.60
CA ALA A 202 13.63 -19.19 -4.39
C ALA A 202 12.26 -19.11 -3.70
N LEU A 203 11.32 -19.98 -4.09
CA LEU A 203 10.01 -20.07 -3.42
C LEU A 203 10.14 -20.51 -1.97
N VAL A 204 10.90 -21.59 -1.69
CA VAL A 204 11.08 -22.11 -0.33
C VAL A 204 11.71 -21.05 0.56
N VAL A 205 12.78 -20.38 0.10
CA VAL A 205 13.44 -19.30 0.86
C VAL A 205 12.46 -18.16 1.12
N GLN A 206 11.68 -17.74 0.11
CA GLN A 206 10.71 -16.66 0.26
C GLN A 206 9.62 -17.00 1.29
N PHE A 207 9.03 -18.20 1.22
CA PHE A 207 8.02 -18.64 2.19
C PHE A 207 8.61 -18.78 3.59
N LEU A 208 9.85 -19.26 3.72
CA LEU A 208 10.52 -19.41 5.00
C LEU A 208 10.74 -18.03 5.65
N ILE A 209 11.20 -17.03 4.89
CA ILE A 209 11.35 -15.66 5.38
C ILE A 209 10.00 -15.08 5.82
N ILE A 210 8.95 -15.26 5.02
CA ILE A 210 7.61 -14.76 5.38
C ILE A 210 7.09 -15.47 6.64
N LEU A 211 7.30 -16.78 6.77
CA LEU A 211 6.89 -17.55 7.94
C LEU A 211 7.62 -17.10 9.19
N LEU A 212 8.94 -16.89 9.12
CA LEU A 212 9.74 -16.38 10.23
C LEU A 212 9.27 -14.99 10.67
N LEU A 213 9.03 -14.09 9.71
CA LEU A 213 8.50 -12.75 10.01
C LEU A 213 7.10 -12.81 10.61
N TYR A 214 6.26 -13.75 10.17
CA TYR A 214 4.92 -13.95 10.71
C TYR A 214 4.99 -14.43 12.16
N ILE A 215 5.82 -15.43 12.45
CA ILE A 215 6.04 -15.93 13.82
C ILE A 215 6.62 -14.82 14.70
N ALA A 216 7.60 -14.05 14.20
CA ALA A 216 8.17 -12.92 14.91
C ALA A 216 7.12 -11.87 15.24
N ALA A 217 6.23 -11.55 14.30
CA ALA A 217 5.13 -10.61 14.53
C ALA A 217 4.16 -11.12 15.62
N VAL A 218 3.77 -12.39 15.57
CA VAL A 218 2.88 -12.99 16.59
C VAL A 218 3.53 -12.95 17.98
N LYS A 219 4.77 -13.41 18.10
CA LYS A 219 5.52 -13.37 19.37
C LYS A 219 5.71 -11.95 19.90
N TRP A 220 5.90 -10.99 19.00
CA TRP A 220 6.02 -9.58 19.38
C TRP A 220 4.71 -9.01 19.91
N GLN A 221 3.58 -9.40 19.31
CA GLN A 221 2.26 -9.03 19.80
C GLN A 221 1.98 -9.63 21.17
N GLU A 222 2.23 -10.93 21.36
CA GLU A 222 2.07 -11.62 22.64
C GLU A 222 2.90 -10.97 23.75
N LYS A 223 4.16 -10.58 23.45
CA LYS A 223 5.04 -9.92 24.41
C LYS A 223 4.55 -8.53 24.83
N LYS A 224 3.93 -7.77 23.91
CA LYS A 224 3.51 -6.38 24.18
C LYS A 224 2.09 -6.24 24.68
N MET A 225 1.16 -7.08 24.22
CA MET A 225 -0.26 -6.97 24.52
C MET A 225 -0.75 -8.05 25.51
N GLY A 226 0.10 -9.01 25.88
CA GLY A 226 -0.31 -10.24 26.57
C GLY A 226 -0.98 -11.21 25.58
N SER A 227 -1.02 -12.50 25.91
CA SER A 227 -1.70 -13.51 25.11
C SER A 227 -3.14 -13.07 24.86
N ALA A 228 -3.47 -12.74 23.62
CA ALA A 228 -4.84 -12.64 23.18
C ALA A 228 -5.29 -14.07 22.86
N ASP A 229 -5.74 -14.77 23.90
CA ASP A 229 -6.53 -15.99 23.74
C ASP A 229 -7.79 -15.73 22.89
#